data_AF-A0AAE0RMZ1-F1
#
_entry.id   AF-A0AAE0RMZ1-F1
#
_cell.length_a   1.000
_cell.length_b   1.000
_cell.length_c   1.000
_cell.angle_alpha   90.00
_cell.angle_beta   90.00
_cell.angle_gamma   90.00
#
_symmetry.space_group_name_H-M   'P 1'
#
loop_
_entity.id
_entity.type
_entity.pdbx_description
1 polymer ?
#
loop_
_entity_poly.entity_id
_entity_poly.type
_entity_poly.pdbx_seq_one_letter_code
_entity_poly.pdbx_strand_id
1 'polypeptide(L)'
;MRLYVEKNPDRNIELTDVSGTKRMPALDVFAMSIKFLKDDAVTLTQKKKTRLREMDFYWVLTVPALWSGKSKQFMREAAEKAGIDPSQLRLALEPECASVFCRETAIRRSSEDPGSSANFLPMESGTKYMVIDMGGETIDVSVYKTTKTGALKELHQASGGDWGATRVNEVFSMFMVKVFGAPVWTEFREKYMDEFFKFTRDFEQRKCAPLEDQVHISMPVSLIELHKKKEECDFSQSLRSMHFPDDSSVFLKEGQIDNKCNAVQRMFL
;
A
#
# COMPACT_ATOMS: atom_id res chain seq x y z
N MET A 1 6.64 2.85 -8.58
CA MET A 1 5.57 2.94 -9.62
C MET A 1 6.02 3.58 -10.94
N ARG A 2 5.69 3.04 -12.13
CA ARG A 2 5.94 3.76 -13.41
C ARG A 2 5.19 5.09 -13.51
N LEU A 3 3.95 5.20 -13.04
CA LEU A 3 3.17 6.46 -13.09
C LEU A 3 3.68 7.58 -12.16
N TYR A 4 4.47 7.21 -11.15
CA TYR A 4 5.17 8.13 -10.25
C TYR A 4 6.55 8.53 -10.81
N VAL A 5 7.33 7.54 -11.27
CA VAL A 5 8.69 7.73 -11.78
C VAL A 5 8.69 8.38 -13.17
N GLU A 6 7.77 7.96 -14.03
CA GLU A 6 7.57 8.49 -15.38
C GLU A 6 6.66 9.71 -15.29
N LYS A 7 7.28 10.90 -15.15
CA LYS A 7 6.57 12.19 -15.07
C LYS A 7 5.74 12.53 -16.33
N ASN A 8 5.83 11.70 -17.35
CA ASN A 8 5.13 11.83 -18.62
C ASN A 8 4.70 10.45 -19.14
N PRO A 9 3.73 9.80 -18.47
CA PRO A 9 3.31 8.48 -18.87
C PRO A 9 2.69 8.52 -20.27
N ASP A 10 3.24 7.75 -21.21
CA ASP A 10 2.61 7.55 -22.52
C ASP A 10 1.31 6.76 -22.33
N ARG A 11 0.30 7.05 -23.16
CA ARG A 11 -0.95 6.27 -23.22
C ARG A 11 -0.71 4.80 -23.54
N ASN A 12 0.46 4.48 -24.10
CA ASN A 12 0.86 3.15 -24.53
C ASN A 12 1.68 2.37 -23.48
N ILE A 13 1.66 2.76 -22.19
CA ILE A 13 2.33 1.97 -21.15
C ILE A 13 1.76 0.55 -21.15
N GLU A 14 2.62 -0.44 -21.37
CA GLU A 14 2.29 -1.86 -21.18
C GLU A 14 2.74 -2.34 -19.80
N LEU A 15 1.87 -3.11 -19.16
CA LEU A 15 2.17 -3.91 -17.98
C LEU A 15 2.49 -5.34 -18.42
N THR A 16 3.48 -5.92 -17.77
CA THR A 16 3.84 -7.33 -17.95
C THR A 16 3.42 -8.10 -16.72
N ASP A 17 2.88 -9.30 -16.91
CA ASP A 17 2.54 -10.18 -15.80
C ASP A 17 3.80 -10.69 -15.07
N VAL A 18 3.59 -11.33 -13.92
CA VAL A 18 4.65 -11.90 -13.07
C VAL A 18 5.53 -12.91 -13.83
N SER A 19 4.98 -13.66 -14.79
CA SER A 19 5.77 -14.63 -15.57
C SER A 19 6.61 -14.00 -16.68
N GLY A 20 6.39 -12.71 -17.00
CA GLY A 20 7.06 -12.05 -18.11
C GLY A 20 6.47 -12.36 -19.49
N THR A 21 5.42 -13.19 -19.58
CA THR A 21 4.94 -13.76 -20.85
C THR A 21 3.72 -13.04 -21.42
N LYS A 22 2.89 -12.43 -20.57
CA LYS A 22 1.68 -11.73 -20.98
C LYS A 22 1.86 -10.23 -20.78
N ARG A 23 1.34 -9.46 -21.74
CA ARG A 23 1.34 -8.00 -21.71
C ARG A 23 -0.07 -7.47 -21.88
N MET A 24 -0.36 -6.36 -21.23
CA MET A 24 -1.64 -5.66 -21.36
C MET A 24 -1.41 -4.15 -21.20
N PRO A 25 -2.14 -3.30 -21.94
CA PRO A 25 -2.10 -1.86 -21.71
C PRO A 25 -2.46 -1.53 -20.26
N ALA A 26 -1.67 -0.68 -19.61
CA ALA A 26 -1.95 -0.21 -18.25
C ALA A 26 -3.35 0.42 -18.18
N LEU A 27 -3.74 1.19 -19.20
CA LEU A 27 -5.05 1.84 -19.25
C LEU A 27 -6.19 0.82 -19.12
N ASP A 28 -6.04 -0.37 -19.72
CA ASP A 28 -7.03 -1.44 -19.67
C ASP A 28 -7.12 -2.03 -18.26
N VAL A 29 -5.98 -2.31 -17.63
CA VAL A 29 -5.93 -2.86 -16.27
C VAL A 29 -6.58 -1.91 -15.27
N PHE A 30 -6.27 -0.61 -15.36
CA PHE A 30 -6.84 0.41 -14.50
C PHE A 30 -8.35 0.60 -14.77
N ALA A 31 -8.77 0.64 -16.04
CA ALA A 31 -10.18 0.73 -16.41
C ALA A 31 -10.99 -0.48 -15.93
N MET A 32 -10.45 -1.69 -16.05
CA MET A 32 -11.09 -2.91 -15.55
C MET A 32 -11.23 -2.88 -14.02
N SER A 33 -10.22 -2.39 -13.31
CA SER A 33 -10.24 -2.26 -11.84
C SER A 33 -11.30 -1.25 -11.39
N ILE A 34 -11.33 -0.07 -12.03
CA ILE A 34 -12.33 0.96 -11.75
C ILE A 34 -13.74 0.44 -12.07
N LYS A 35 -13.90 -0.23 -13.21
CA LYS A 35 -15.19 -0.81 -13.64
C LYS A 35 -15.69 -1.83 -12.62
N PHE A 36 -14.82 -2.73 -12.15
CA PHE A 36 -15.19 -3.71 -11.14
C PHE A 36 -15.72 -3.03 -9.86
N LEU A 37 -15.00 -2.04 -9.32
CA LEU A 37 -15.41 -1.32 -8.12
C LEU A 37 -16.72 -0.53 -8.32
N LYS A 38 -16.87 0.12 -9.47
CA LYS A 38 -18.08 0.84 -9.86
C LYS A 38 -19.28 -0.09 -9.92
N ASP A 39 -19.17 -1.19 -10.66
CA ASP A 39 -20.25 -2.16 -10.88
C ASP A 39 -20.63 -2.85 -9.55
N ASP A 40 -19.66 -3.17 -8.69
CA ASP A 40 -19.91 -3.73 -7.35
C ASP A 40 -20.66 -2.73 -6.45
N ALA A 41 -20.21 -1.47 -6.40
CA ALA A 41 -20.89 -0.42 -5.64
C ALA A 41 -22.34 -0.22 -6.11
N VAL A 42 -22.60 -0.15 -7.41
CA VAL A 42 -23.95 -0.07 -7.98
C VAL A 42 -24.77 -1.29 -7.57
N THR A 43 -24.22 -2.50 -7.72
CA THR A 43 -24.88 -3.76 -7.34
C THR A 43 -25.26 -3.79 -5.86
N LEU A 44 -24.38 -3.31 -4.96
CA LEU A 44 -24.63 -3.24 -3.53
C LEU A 44 -25.81 -2.30 -3.20
N THR A 45 -25.97 -1.19 -3.91
CA THR A 45 -27.11 -0.29 -3.70
C THR A 45 -28.43 -0.91 -4.16
N GLN A 46 -28.42 -1.60 -5.32
CA GLN A 46 -29.60 -2.29 -5.85
C GLN A 46 -30.06 -3.41 -4.92
N LYS A 47 -29.12 -4.17 -4.33
CA LYS A 47 -29.42 -5.19 -3.31
C LYS A 47 -30.11 -4.62 -2.07
N LYS A 48 -29.80 -3.37 -1.69
CA LYS A 48 -30.48 -2.65 -0.60
C LYS A 48 -31.86 -2.09 -1.00
N LYS A 49 -32.39 -2.46 -2.17
CA LYS A 49 -33.67 -1.99 -2.72
C LYS A 49 -33.78 -0.47 -2.81
N THR A 50 -32.65 0.22 -3.03
CA THR A 50 -32.69 1.65 -3.34
C THR A 50 -33.30 1.85 -4.73
N ARG A 51 -33.87 3.02 -5.00
CA ARG A 51 -34.33 3.41 -6.34
C ARG A 51 -33.22 4.09 -7.17
N LEU A 52 -31.96 3.97 -6.73
CA LEU A 52 -30.84 4.63 -7.36
C LEU A 52 -30.49 3.93 -8.67
N ARG A 53 -30.37 4.73 -9.73
CA ARG A 53 -29.89 4.33 -11.04
C ARG A 53 -28.44 4.77 -11.16
N GLU A 54 -27.74 4.23 -12.15
CA GLU A 54 -26.34 4.58 -12.42
C GLU A 54 -26.12 6.09 -12.63
N MET A 55 -27.08 6.77 -13.27
CA MET A 55 -27.06 8.23 -13.46
C MET A 55 -27.22 9.05 -12.17
N ASP A 56 -27.63 8.42 -11.07
CA ASP A 56 -27.81 9.09 -9.78
C ASP A 56 -26.50 9.08 -8.95
N PHE A 57 -25.42 8.45 -9.46
CA PHE A 57 -24.11 8.41 -8.82
C PHE A 57 -23.23 9.58 -9.28
N TYR A 58 -22.42 10.10 -8.37
CA TYR A 58 -21.32 11.01 -8.70
C TYR A 58 -20.03 10.40 -8.14
N TRP A 59 -19.10 10.07 -9.03
CA TRP A 59 -17.88 9.34 -8.73
C TRP A 59 -16.74 10.29 -8.41
N VAL A 60 -16.13 10.08 -7.24
CA VAL A 60 -14.92 10.78 -6.82
C VAL A 60 -13.78 9.77 -6.77
N LEU A 61 -12.81 9.93 -7.67
CA LEU A 61 -11.63 9.08 -7.74
C LEU A 61 -10.45 9.80 -7.11
N THR A 62 -9.87 9.21 -6.06
CA THR A 62 -8.71 9.79 -5.38
C THR A 62 -7.44 9.55 -6.19
N VAL A 63 -6.53 10.52 -6.19
CA VAL A 63 -5.22 10.43 -6.81
C VAL A 63 -4.16 11.07 -5.91
N PRO A 64 -2.90 10.61 -5.95
CA PRO A 64 -1.84 11.20 -5.14
C PRO A 64 -1.58 12.67 -5.48
N ALA A 65 -1.19 13.45 -4.49
CA ALA A 65 -0.89 14.87 -4.69
C ALA A 65 0.35 15.06 -5.58
N LEU A 66 1.37 14.23 -5.40
CA LEU A 66 2.64 14.26 -6.15
C LEU A 66 2.49 13.96 -7.65
N TRP A 67 1.37 13.37 -8.07
CA TRP A 67 1.20 12.99 -9.47
C TRP A 67 1.15 14.19 -10.41
N SER A 68 1.82 14.02 -11.55
CA SER A 68 1.78 14.99 -12.64
C SER A 68 0.37 15.18 -13.18
N GLY A 69 0.12 16.30 -13.86
CA GLY A 69 -1.15 16.52 -14.57
C GLY A 69 -1.46 15.41 -15.59
N LYS A 70 -0.43 14.81 -16.20
CA LYS A 70 -0.59 13.71 -17.16
C LYS A 70 -0.98 12.40 -16.48
N SER A 71 -0.37 12.07 -15.33
CA SER A 71 -0.75 10.89 -14.54
C SER A 71 -2.19 11.02 -14.02
N LYS A 72 -2.60 12.22 -13.59
CA LYS A 72 -3.99 12.54 -13.21
C LYS A 72 -4.95 12.40 -14.40
N GLN A 73 -4.56 12.89 -15.58
CA GLN A 73 -5.34 12.73 -16.81
C GLN A 73 -5.46 11.26 -17.22
N PHE A 74 -4.41 10.45 -17.07
CA PHE A 74 -4.46 9.01 -17.32
C PHE A 74 -5.53 8.30 -16.46
N MET A 75 -5.66 8.65 -15.18
CA MET A 75 -6.72 8.09 -14.32
C MET A 75 -8.11 8.50 -14.76
N ARG A 76 -8.27 9.73 -15.25
CA ARG A 76 -9.53 10.20 -15.83
C ARG A 76 -9.89 9.36 -17.06
N GLU A 77 -8.95 9.16 -17.97
CA GLU A 77 -9.15 8.33 -19.17
C GLU A 77 -9.48 6.87 -18.80
N ALA A 78 -8.83 6.32 -17.76
CA ALA A 78 -9.14 4.99 -17.26
C ALA A 78 -10.58 4.90 -16.71
N ALA A 79 -11.03 5.91 -15.96
CA ALA A 79 -12.39 5.97 -15.42
C ALA A 79 -13.45 6.14 -16.52
N GLU A 80 -13.17 6.96 -17.54
CA GLU A 80 -14.04 7.10 -18.71
C GLU A 80 -14.14 5.78 -19.49
N LYS A 81 -13.01 5.09 -19.68
CA LYS A 81 -12.97 3.75 -20.30
C LYS A 81 -13.72 2.69 -19.48
N ALA A 82 -13.79 2.86 -18.16
CA ALA A 82 -14.62 2.05 -17.27
C ALA A 82 -16.13 2.33 -17.40
N GLY A 83 -16.51 3.29 -18.25
CA GLY A 83 -17.89 3.68 -18.51
C GLY A 83 -18.44 4.69 -17.50
N ILE A 84 -17.59 5.45 -16.81
CA ILE A 84 -18.05 6.57 -15.98
C ILE A 84 -18.22 7.80 -16.87
N ASP A 85 -19.41 8.40 -16.83
CA ASP A 85 -19.67 9.66 -17.56
C ASP A 85 -18.75 10.78 -17.02
N PRO A 86 -18.04 11.53 -17.88
CA PRO A 86 -17.19 12.64 -17.46
C PRO A 86 -17.90 13.69 -16.60
N SER A 87 -19.19 13.92 -16.83
CA SER A 87 -20.03 14.85 -16.04
C SER A 87 -20.32 14.35 -14.63
N GLN A 88 -20.19 13.04 -14.39
CA GLN A 88 -20.34 12.38 -13.09
C GLN A 88 -18.99 12.09 -12.43
N LEU A 89 -17.86 12.57 -12.96
CA LEU A 89 -16.52 12.21 -12.49
C LEU A 89 -15.72 13.41 -11.98
N ARG A 90 -15.22 13.30 -10.75
CA ARG A 90 -14.22 14.22 -10.19
C ARG A 90 -12.99 13.47 -9.71
N LEU A 91 -11.82 14.01 -10.03
CA LEU A 91 -10.59 13.62 -9.33
C LEU A 91 -10.46 14.46 -8.06
N ALA A 92 -10.07 13.83 -6.97
CA ALA A 92 -9.75 14.50 -5.70
C ALA A 92 -8.36 14.08 -5.24
N LEU A 93 -7.63 14.98 -4.58
CA LEU A 93 -6.33 14.60 -4.02
C LEU A 93 -6.54 13.78 -2.75
N GLU A 94 -5.81 12.67 -2.63
CA GLU A 94 -5.79 11.84 -1.42
C GLU A 94 -5.62 12.66 -0.13
N PRO A 95 -4.65 13.58 -0.02
CA PRO A 95 -4.48 14.36 1.20
C PRO A 95 -5.61 15.38 1.46
N GLU A 96 -6.32 15.85 0.43
CA GLU A 96 -7.52 16.68 0.62
C GLU A 96 -8.68 15.84 1.17
N CYS A 97 -8.90 14.65 0.62
CA CYS A 97 -9.90 13.71 1.10
C CYS A 97 -9.63 13.30 2.55
N ALA A 98 -8.39 12.98 2.90
CA ALA A 98 -7.97 12.68 4.27
C ALA A 98 -8.23 13.87 5.21
N SER A 99 -7.90 15.08 4.77
CA SER A 99 -8.13 16.32 5.55
C SER A 99 -9.61 16.54 5.84
N VAL A 100 -10.47 16.40 4.83
CA VAL A 100 -11.93 16.54 4.99
C VAL A 100 -12.46 15.46 5.94
N PHE A 101 -12.03 14.20 5.79
CA PHE A 101 -12.45 13.12 6.68
C PHE A 101 -12.07 13.38 8.13
N CYS A 102 -10.81 13.76 8.41
CA CYS A 102 -10.35 14.06 9.75
C CYS A 102 -11.13 15.21 10.38
N ARG A 103 -11.40 16.27 9.61
CA ARG A 103 -12.19 17.41 10.06
C ARG A 103 -13.64 17.02 10.41
N GLU A 104 -14.33 16.33 9.51
CA GLU A 104 -15.72 15.91 9.72
C GLU A 104 -15.83 14.95 10.91
N THR A 105 -14.84 14.06 11.08
CA THR A 105 -14.78 13.15 12.23
C THR A 105 -14.56 13.89 13.54
N ALA A 106 -13.70 14.92 13.55
CA ALA A 106 -13.50 15.79 14.70
C ALA A 106 -14.82 16.44 15.13
N ILE A 107 -15.53 17.05 14.17
CA ILE A 107 -16.80 17.76 14.42
C ILE A 107 -17.86 16.82 15.01
N ARG A 108 -18.04 15.63 14.40
CA ARG A 108 -19.04 14.66 14.88
C ARG A 108 -18.74 14.18 16.30
N ARG A 109 -17.48 13.83 16.59
CA ARG A 109 -17.09 13.34 17.92
C ARG A 109 -17.19 14.41 19.00
N SER A 110 -16.82 15.65 18.70
CA SER A 110 -17.01 16.77 19.64
C SER A 110 -18.48 17.03 19.97
N SER A 111 -19.41 16.71 19.05
CA SER A 111 -20.86 16.84 19.30
C SER A 111 -21.46 15.67 20.08
N GLU A 112 -20.89 14.47 19.96
CA GLU A 112 -21.39 13.24 20.60
C GLU A 112 -20.83 13.03 22.01
N ASP A 113 -19.58 13.45 22.28
CA ASP A 113 -18.93 13.32 23.59
C ASP A 113 -17.97 14.51 23.86
N PRO A 114 -18.44 15.58 24.53
CA PRO A 114 -17.65 16.77 24.83
C PRO A 114 -16.46 16.54 25.78
N GLY A 115 -16.42 15.39 26.47
CA GLY A 115 -15.35 15.02 27.42
C GLY A 115 -14.29 14.08 26.82
N SER A 116 -14.57 13.51 25.64
CA SER A 116 -13.63 12.70 24.87
C SER A 116 -12.52 13.57 24.31
N SER A 117 -11.32 13.43 24.86
CA SER A 117 -10.08 13.95 24.28
C SER A 117 -9.72 13.16 23.01
N ALA A 118 -10.60 13.14 22.03
CA ALA A 118 -10.21 12.69 20.71
C ALA A 118 -9.12 13.67 20.23
N ASN A 119 -7.95 13.17 19.87
CA ASN A 119 -6.78 13.96 19.41
C ASN A 119 -7.03 14.74 18.11
N PHE A 120 -8.29 14.91 17.69
CA PHE A 120 -8.67 15.66 16.52
C PHE A 120 -8.94 17.11 16.94
N LEU A 121 -7.96 17.97 16.69
CA LEU A 121 -8.13 19.40 16.93
C LEU A 121 -9.21 19.97 16.00
N PRO A 122 -10.13 20.81 16.50
CA PRO A 122 -11.04 21.56 15.64
C PRO A 122 -10.20 22.36 14.64
N MET A 123 -10.39 22.10 13.35
CA MET A 123 -9.58 22.73 12.30
C MET A 123 -10.11 24.12 11.99
N GLU A 124 -9.96 25.04 12.95
CA GLU A 124 -10.42 26.42 12.85
C GLU A 124 -9.79 27.18 11.66
N SER A 125 -10.42 28.30 11.29
CA SER A 125 -9.86 29.18 10.26
C SER A 125 -8.46 29.64 10.65
N GLY A 126 -7.50 29.41 9.77
CA GLY A 126 -6.11 29.76 9.98
C GLY A 126 -5.24 28.61 10.45
N THR A 127 -5.83 27.50 10.91
CA THR A 127 -5.12 26.29 11.33
C THR A 127 -4.25 25.78 10.20
N LYS A 128 -2.98 25.53 10.51
CA LYS A 128 -2.01 24.93 9.61
C LYS A 128 -1.71 23.53 10.09
N TYR A 129 -1.65 22.58 9.17
CA TYR A 129 -1.43 21.19 9.49
C TYR A 129 -0.80 20.49 8.30
N MET A 130 -0.24 19.32 8.58
CA MET A 130 0.39 18.46 7.60
C MET A 130 -0.42 17.17 7.49
N VAL A 131 -0.62 16.71 6.27
CA VAL A 131 -1.08 15.36 5.97
C VAL A 131 0.13 14.57 5.50
N ILE A 132 0.39 13.45 6.17
CA ILE A 132 1.43 12.51 5.79
C ILE A 132 0.69 11.21 5.43
N ASP A 133 0.58 10.96 4.13
CA ASP A 133 -0.02 9.74 3.60
C ASP A 133 1.09 8.70 3.39
N MET A 134 1.10 7.67 4.25
CA MET A 134 2.12 6.61 4.23
C MET A 134 1.54 5.38 3.54
N GLY A 135 1.46 5.46 2.21
CA GLY A 135 0.86 4.43 1.37
C GLY A 135 1.73 3.19 1.18
N GLY A 136 1.26 2.31 0.29
CA GLY A 136 1.95 1.07 -0.07
C GLY A 136 3.24 1.32 -0.86
N GLU A 137 3.22 2.21 -1.84
CA GLU A 137 4.39 2.52 -2.68
C GLU A 137 5.05 3.84 -2.28
N THR A 138 4.25 4.90 -2.10
CA THR A 138 4.74 6.25 -1.85
C THR A 138 4.43 6.71 -0.43
N ILE A 139 5.23 7.66 0.05
CA ILE A 139 4.85 8.54 1.15
C ILE A 139 4.66 9.94 0.56
N ASP A 140 3.48 10.51 0.73
CA ASP A 140 3.10 11.83 0.24
C ASP A 140 2.89 12.79 1.43
N VAL A 141 3.51 13.96 1.38
CA VAL A 141 3.44 15.00 2.40
C VAL A 141 2.83 16.26 1.80
N SER A 142 1.73 16.71 2.39
CA SER A 142 1.03 17.93 1.98
C SER A 142 0.80 18.84 3.19
N VAL A 143 0.97 20.15 3.02
CA VAL A 143 0.78 21.13 4.09
C VAL A 143 -0.36 22.07 3.72
N TYR A 144 -1.39 22.11 4.56
CA TYR A 144 -2.57 22.92 4.33
C TYR A 144 -2.74 23.99 5.40
N LYS A 145 -3.44 25.06 5.01
CA LYS A 145 -4.04 26.04 5.89
C LYS A 145 -5.55 26.08 5.65
N THR A 146 -6.34 25.99 6.70
CA THR A 146 -7.79 26.21 6.61
C THR A 146 -8.06 27.69 6.40
N THR A 147 -8.90 28.01 5.43
CA THR A 147 -9.33 29.38 5.12
C THR A 147 -10.56 29.78 5.95
N LYS A 148 -10.95 31.07 5.91
CA LYS A 148 -12.16 31.57 6.59
C LYS A 148 -13.45 30.89 6.12
N THR A 149 -13.49 30.42 4.87
CA THR A 149 -14.64 29.70 4.29
C THR A 149 -14.59 28.19 4.58
N GLY A 150 -13.59 27.71 5.33
CA GLY A 150 -13.36 26.29 5.56
C GLY A 150 -12.72 25.55 4.37
N ALA A 151 -12.40 26.23 3.26
CA ALA A 151 -11.63 25.63 2.17
C ALA A 151 -10.17 25.39 2.59
N LEU A 152 -9.52 24.42 1.97
CA LEU A 152 -8.11 24.09 2.20
C LEU A 152 -7.23 24.88 1.24
N LYS A 153 -6.19 25.53 1.76
CA LYS A 153 -5.15 26.20 0.96
C LYS A 153 -3.83 25.46 1.14
N GLU A 154 -3.32 24.87 0.08
CA GLU A 154 -1.96 24.31 0.04
C GLU A 154 -0.94 25.43 0.30
N LEU A 155 -0.03 25.22 1.25
CA LEU A 155 1.00 26.19 1.63
C LEU A 155 2.31 25.99 0.87
N HIS A 156 2.61 24.74 0.52
CA HIS A 156 3.82 24.32 -0.18
C HIS A 156 3.45 23.21 -1.13
N GLN A 157 4.13 23.15 -2.28
CA GLN A 157 4.01 22.02 -3.19
C GLN A 157 4.23 20.72 -2.43
N ALA A 158 3.31 19.76 -2.61
CA ALA A 158 3.44 18.43 -2.05
C ALA A 158 4.83 17.82 -2.32
N SER A 159 5.36 17.10 -1.34
CA SER A 159 6.66 16.43 -1.39
C SER A 159 6.52 14.97 -0.98
N GLY A 160 7.51 14.13 -1.29
CA GLY A 160 7.49 12.72 -0.93
C GLY A 160 8.45 11.86 -1.74
N GLY A 161 8.28 10.54 -1.63
CA GLY A 161 9.20 9.56 -2.19
C GLY A 161 8.64 8.15 -2.23
N ASP A 162 9.33 7.25 -2.95
CA ASP A 162 9.07 5.81 -2.99
C ASP A 162 9.54 5.13 -1.69
N TRP A 163 8.95 5.56 -0.57
CA TRP A 163 9.29 5.12 0.79
C TRP A 163 8.15 4.36 1.46
N GLY A 164 7.13 3.97 0.69
CA GLY A 164 5.95 3.30 1.20
C GLY A 164 6.25 1.91 1.75
N ALA A 165 5.20 1.24 2.21
CA ALA A 165 5.29 -0.06 2.87
C ALA A 165 5.96 -1.17 2.02
N THR A 166 6.01 -1.03 0.70
CA THR A 166 6.73 -1.92 -0.23
C THR A 166 8.22 -1.98 0.08
N ARG A 167 8.82 -0.89 0.58
CA ARG A 167 10.23 -0.88 0.96
C ARG A 167 10.52 -1.84 2.11
N VAL A 168 9.56 -2.01 3.03
CA VAL A 168 9.65 -3.00 4.12
C VAL A 168 9.65 -4.42 3.54
N ASN A 169 8.84 -4.67 2.51
CA ASN A 169 8.79 -5.95 1.81
C ASN A 169 10.10 -6.26 1.08
N GLU A 170 10.71 -5.25 0.46
CA GLU A 170 12.01 -5.38 -0.20
C GLU A 170 13.11 -5.73 0.79
N VAL A 171 13.17 -5.06 1.94
CA VAL A 171 14.17 -5.38 2.98
C VAL A 171 13.95 -6.79 3.53
N PHE A 172 12.70 -7.21 3.73
CA PHE A 172 12.41 -8.60 4.10
C PHE A 172 12.87 -9.59 3.02
N SER A 173 12.64 -9.30 1.74
CA SER A 173 13.15 -10.14 0.65
C SER A 173 14.68 -10.17 0.60
N MET A 174 15.35 -9.06 0.88
CA MET A 174 16.82 -9.02 0.97
C MET A 174 17.33 -9.85 2.13
N PHE A 175 16.63 -9.83 3.26
CA PHE A 175 16.92 -10.71 4.38
C PHE A 175 16.79 -12.18 3.99
N MET A 176 15.73 -12.58 3.28
CA MET A 176 15.60 -13.95 2.76
C MET A 176 16.75 -14.32 1.80
N VAL A 177 17.16 -13.42 0.91
CA VAL A 177 18.33 -13.63 0.03
C VAL A 177 19.62 -13.80 0.84
N LYS A 178 19.80 -13.03 1.92
CA LYS A 178 20.95 -13.18 2.81
C LYS A 178 20.97 -14.57 3.46
N VAL A 179 19.79 -15.12 3.79
CA VAL A 179 19.64 -16.40 4.53
C VAL A 179 19.81 -17.61 3.63
N PHE A 180 19.14 -17.60 2.48
CA PHE A 180 19.10 -18.75 1.59
C PHE A 180 20.06 -18.64 0.41
N GLY A 181 20.65 -17.47 0.19
CA GLY A 181 21.39 -17.16 -1.03
C GLY A 181 20.46 -16.80 -2.19
N ALA A 182 20.96 -15.92 -3.08
CA ALA A 182 20.22 -15.49 -4.26
C ALA A 182 19.79 -16.64 -5.19
N PRO A 183 20.59 -17.71 -5.41
CA PRO A 183 20.19 -18.82 -6.28
C PRO A 183 19.04 -19.67 -5.75
N VAL A 184 18.93 -19.87 -4.42
CA VAL A 184 17.81 -20.59 -3.81
C VAL A 184 16.56 -19.72 -3.84
N TRP A 185 16.68 -18.44 -3.45
CA TRP A 185 15.54 -17.52 -3.41
C TRP A 185 14.90 -17.30 -4.79
N THR A 186 15.73 -17.14 -5.82
CA THR A 186 15.26 -16.97 -7.21
C THR A 186 14.53 -18.21 -7.69
N GLU A 187 15.11 -19.40 -7.49
CA GLU A 187 14.48 -20.66 -7.91
C GLU A 187 13.19 -20.95 -7.11
N PHE A 188 13.12 -20.58 -5.83
CA PHE A 188 11.90 -20.68 -5.04
C PHE A 188 10.77 -19.84 -5.65
N ARG A 189 11.06 -18.58 -6.00
CA ARG A 189 10.10 -17.67 -6.64
C ARG A 189 9.60 -18.19 -8.00
N GLU A 190 10.48 -18.79 -8.79
CA GLU A 190 10.17 -19.24 -10.15
C GLU A 190 9.46 -20.60 -10.18
N LYS A 191 9.91 -21.58 -9.39
CA LYS A 191 9.39 -22.96 -9.43
C LYS A 191 8.27 -23.23 -8.43
N TYR A 192 8.22 -22.50 -7.33
CA TYR A 192 7.26 -22.69 -6.23
C TYR A 192 6.42 -21.43 -6.02
N MET A 193 5.93 -20.85 -7.12
CA MET A 193 5.28 -19.53 -7.14
C MET A 193 4.07 -19.43 -6.19
N ASP A 194 3.26 -20.50 -6.05
CA ASP A 194 2.11 -20.52 -5.15
C ASP A 194 2.52 -20.43 -3.67
N GLU A 195 3.57 -21.17 -3.29
CA GLU A 195 4.14 -21.11 -1.93
C GLU A 195 4.82 -19.78 -1.68
N PHE A 196 5.53 -19.23 -2.68
CA PHE A 196 6.12 -17.90 -2.62
C PHE A 196 5.06 -16.83 -2.36
N PHE A 197 3.96 -16.82 -3.12
CA PHE A 197 2.88 -15.86 -2.93
C PHE A 197 2.19 -16.01 -1.58
N LYS A 198 1.97 -17.24 -1.12
CA LYS A 198 1.42 -17.51 0.22
C LYS A 198 2.34 -16.97 1.31
N PHE A 199 3.65 -17.19 1.17
CA PHE A 199 4.67 -16.72 2.10
C PHE A 199 4.74 -15.20 2.17
N THR A 200 4.83 -14.52 1.03
CA THR A 200 4.87 -13.05 0.99
C THR A 200 3.58 -12.43 1.50
N ARG A 201 2.43 -13.09 1.29
CA ARG A 201 1.14 -12.65 1.84
C ARG A 201 1.07 -12.82 3.36
N ASP A 202 1.58 -13.92 3.91
CA ASP A 202 1.65 -14.13 5.37
C ASP A 202 2.51 -13.03 6.03
N PHE A 203 3.65 -12.69 5.41
CA PHE A 203 4.46 -11.56 5.85
C PHE A 203 3.70 -10.23 5.80
N GLU A 204 3.05 -9.92 4.67
CA GLU A 204 2.27 -8.67 4.52
C GLU A 204 1.18 -8.55 5.59
N GLN A 205 0.45 -9.64 5.86
CA GLN A 205 -0.60 -9.67 6.88
C GLN A 205 -0.05 -9.38 8.27
N ARG A 206 1.10 -9.95 8.64
CA ARG A 206 1.74 -9.73 9.94
C ARG A 206 2.30 -8.32 10.09
N LYS A 207 2.85 -7.77 9.02
CA LYS A 207 3.31 -6.37 8.98
C LYS A 207 2.17 -5.39 9.27
N CYS A 208 0.94 -5.72 8.85
CA CYS A 208 -0.24 -4.89 9.07
C CYS A 208 -1.03 -5.24 10.35
N ALA A 209 -0.63 -6.27 11.09
CA ALA A 209 -1.28 -6.66 12.33
C ALA A 209 -0.89 -5.70 13.48
N PRO A 210 -1.69 -5.62 14.56
CA PRO A 210 -1.27 -4.96 15.79
C PRO A 210 0.09 -5.47 16.26
N LEU A 211 0.87 -4.60 16.89
CA LEU A 211 2.19 -4.96 17.43
C LEU A 211 2.00 -6.00 18.54
N GLU A 212 2.35 -7.24 18.24
CA GLU A 212 2.52 -8.31 19.21
C GLU A 212 3.99 -8.38 19.66
N ASP A 213 4.24 -8.95 20.85
CA ASP A 213 5.59 -9.09 21.38
C ASP A 213 6.47 -10.00 20.51
N GLN A 214 5.85 -10.96 19.81
CA GLN A 214 6.49 -11.93 18.91
C GLN A 214 5.74 -12.04 17.57
N VAL A 215 6.49 -12.19 16.48
CA VAL A 215 5.94 -12.41 15.14
C VAL A 215 6.48 -13.73 14.58
N HIS A 216 5.59 -14.69 14.28
CA HIS A 216 5.94 -16.08 13.91
C HIS A 216 5.80 -16.43 12.42
N ILE A 217 6.74 -16.07 11.54
CA ILE A 217 6.57 -16.35 10.11
C ILE A 217 6.91 -17.82 9.82
N SER A 218 5.95 -18.57 9.27
CA SER A 218 6.14 -19.98 8.90
C SER A 218 6.93 -20.10 7.60
N MET A 219 8.00 -20.90 7.62
CA MET A 219 8.83 -21.11 6.43
C MET A 219 8.20 -22.15 5.48
N PRO A 220 8.16 -21.90 4.16
CA PRO A 220 7.71 -22.88 3.18
C PRO A 220 8.61 -24.12 3.20
N VAL A 221 8.00 -25.30 3.19
CA VAL A 221 8.74 -26.58 3.21
C VAL A 221 9.62 -26.70 1.97
N SER A 222 9.09 -26.34 0.81
CA SER A 222 9.84 -26.34 -0.46
C SER A 222 11.07 -25.44 -0.44
N LEU A 223 11.02 -24.28 0.25
CA LEU A 223 12.16 -23.38 0.41
C LEU A 223 13.26 -24.02 1.27
N ILE A 224 12.88 -24.65 2.39
CA ILE A 224 13.82 -25.36 3.27
C ILE A 224 14.47 -26.54 2.52
N GLU A 225 13.68 -27.34 1.80
CA GLU A 225 14.18 -28.46 1.01
C GLU A 225 15.12 -28.02 -0.12
N LEU A 226 14.76 -26.93 -0.81
CA LEU A 226 15.58 -26.37 -1.89
C LEU A 226 16.93 -25.87 -1.36
N HIS A 227 16.93 -25.21 -0.20
CA HIS A 227 18.15 -24.77 0.48
C HIS A 227 19.06 -25.95 0.82
N LYS A 228 18.50 -26.96 1.51
CA LYS A 228 19.24 -28.16 1.91
C LYS A 228 19.86 -28.90 0.74
N LYS A 229 19.17 -28.92 -0.41
CA LYS A 229 19.66 -29.54 -1.64
C LYS A 229 20.85 -28.81 -2.27
N LYS A 230 20.91 -27.48 -2.15
CA LYS A 230 21.93 -26.65 -2.81
C LYS A 230 23.15 -26.35 -1.96
N GLU A 231 22.95 -26.09 -0.66
CA GLU A 231 24.01 -25.56 0.21
C GLU A 231 24.62 -26.62 1.15
N GLU A 232 24.17 -27.89 1.04
CA GLU A 232 24.57 -29.02 1.91
C GLU A 232 24.52 -28.74 3.43
N CYS A 233 23.86 -27.65 3.85
CA CYS A 233 23.70 -27.23 5.23
C CYS A 233 22.23 -27.00 5.56
N ASP A 234 21.87 -27.16 6.84
CA ASP A 234 20.49 -26.93 7.29
C ASP A 234 20.21 -25.43 7.44
N PHE A 235 18.96 -25.02 7.21
CA PHE A 235 18.49 -23.65 7.39
C PHE A 235 18.84 -23.11 8.78
N SER A 236 18.71 -23.95 9.81
CA SER A 236 19.07 -23.59 11.19
C SER A 236 20.55 -23.22 11.34
N GLN A 237 21.43 -23.84 10.57
CA GLN A 237 22.87 -23.56 10.58
C GLN A 237 23.18 -22.26 9.85
N SER A 238 22.57 -22.04 8.67
CA SER A 238 22.73 -20.79 7.91
C SER A 238 22.27 -19.58 8.72
N LEU A 239 21.13 -19.69 9.41
CA LEU A 239 20.61 -18.59 10.22
C LEU A 239 21.45 -18.32 11.47
N ARG A 240 21.99 -19.36 12.13
CA ARG A 240 22.93 -19.20 13.26
C ARG A 240 24.28 -18.62 12.86
N SER A 241 24.73 -18.86 11.62
CA SER A 241 25.99 -18.32 11.10
C SER A 241 25.93 -16.81 10.83
N MET A 242 24.71 -16.26 10.75
CA MET A 242 24.53 -14.82 10.63
C MET A 242 24.85 -14.11 11.92
N HIS A 243 25.85 -13.26 11.87
CA HIS A 243 26.06 -12.26 12.90
C HIS A 243 25.02 -11.15 12.68
N PHE A 244 23.99 -11.14 13.52
CA PHE A 244 23.11 -9.98 13.64
C PHE A 244 23.80 -8.95 14.54
N PRO A 245 23.75 -7.64 14.22
CA PRO A 245 24.45 -6.61 14.99
C PRO A 245 24.08 -6.53 16.48
N ASP A 246 23.03 -7.23 16.94
CA ASP A 246 22.66 -7.41 18.34
C ASP A 246 22.10 -8.84 18.55
N ASP A 247 22.90 -9.70 19.19
CA ASP A 247 22.85 -11.17 19.25
C ASP A 247 21.68 -11.81 20.04
N SER A 248 20.49 -11.18 20.08
CA SER A 248 19.40 -11.65 20.97
C SER A 248 17.97 -11.48 20.46
N SER A 249 17.77 -11.33 19.15
CA SER A 249 16.53 -10.76 18.62
C SER A 249 15.83 -11.58 17.51
N VAL A 250 16.54 -12.52 16.88
CA VAL A 250 16.04 -13.44 15.83
C VAL A 250 16.40 -14.87 16.21
N PHE A 251 15.42 -15.73 16.50
CA PHE A 251 15.68 -17.14 16.80
C PHE A 251 14.76 -18.06 15.99
N LEU A 252 15.22 -19.29 15.74
CA LEU A 252 14.40 -20.33 15.15
C LEU A 252 13.83 -21.24 16.24
N LYS A 253 12.50 -21.38 16.26
CA LYS A 253 11.81 -22.40 17.06
C LYS A 253 10.91 -23.19 16.11
N GLU A 254 11.15 -24.50 16.01
CA GLU A 254 10.30 -25.44 15.27
C GLU A 254 10.04 -25.09 13.78
N GLY A 255 11.05 -24.55 13.07
CA GLY A 255 10.91 -24.19 11.65
C GLY A 255 10.22 -22.83 11.39
N GLN A 256 10.04 -22.03 12.43
CA GLN A 256 9.53 -20.66 12.35
C GLN A 256 10.60 -19.65 12.74
N ILE A 257 10.65 -18.52 12.02
CA ILE A 257 11.42 -17.35 12.46
C ILE A 257 10.60 -16.66 13.55
N ASP A 258 11.16 -16.60 14.75
CA ASP A 258 10.61 -15.95 15.93
C ASP A 258 11.45 -14.69 16.23
N ASN A 259 10.82 -13.53 16.07
CA ASN A 259 11.46 -12.23 16.28
C ASN A 259 10.78 -11.47 17.40
N LYS A 260 11.59 -10.89 18.32
CA LYS A 260 11.10 -9.83 19.21
C LYS A 260 10.71 -8.62 18.36
N CYS A 261 9.61 -7.94 18.68
CA CYS A 261 9.10 -6.80 17.90
C CYS A 261 10.17 -5.71 17.60
N ASN A 262 11.06 -5.44 18.56
CA ASN A 262 12.16 -4.47 18.42
C ASN A 262 13.28 -4.95 17.46
N ALA A 263 13.41 -6.26 17.23
CA ALA A 263 14.32 -6.86 16.27
C ALA A 263 13.91 -6.50 14.85
N VAL A 264 12.62 -6.63 14.56
CA VAL A 264 12.02 -6.34 13.26
C VAL A 264 12.26 -4.86 12.93
N GLN A 265 11.99 -3.93 13.86
CA GLN A 265 12.32 -2.51 13.67
C GLN A 265 13.80 -2.24 13.35
N ARG A 266 14.74 -3.01 13.91
CA ARG A 266 16.20 -2.83 13.70
C ARG A 266 16.75 -3.62 12.52
N MET A 267 16.07 -4.66 12.05
CA MET A 267 16.39 -5.32 10.77
C MET A 267 16.13 -4.36 9.59
N PHE A 268 15.37 -3.29 9.81
CA PHE A 268 14.99 -2.28 8.83
C PHE A 268 15.76 -0.94 8.97
N LEU A 269 16.70 -0.82 9.92
CA LEU A 269 17.62 0.33 10.10
C LEU A 269 19.04 -0.04 9.67
#